data_AF-T1BTP3-F1
#
_entry.id   AF-T1BTP3-F1
#
_cell.length_a   1.000
_cell.length_b   1.000
_cell.length_c   1.000
_cell.angle_alpha   90.00
_cell.angle_beta   90.00
_cell.angle_gamma   90.00
#
_symmetry.space_group_name_H-M   'P 1'
#
loop_
_entity.id
_entity.type
_entity.pdbx_description
1 polymer ?
#
loop_
_entity_poly.entity_id
_entity_poly.type
_entity_poly.pdbx_seq_one_letter_code
_entity_poly.pdbx_strand_id
1 'polypeptide(L)'
;GYQFSHKQEAASPGYYRVFMKTWGINAQFTASTRCGMARFTFPAGKQGNVLIPISHAANPTIASNIHIINNHTITGSVTSVTIVGTNLPVTVYFVMKFSAPFKTYGVWEGHSIKPRVRKQVQAQGVGPLFPINYYPPPRRDSWGPQYVKPKPTLHFPGPPIGAYVSYPSSSHARVV
;
A
#
# COMPACT_ATOMS: atom_id res chain seq x y z
N GLY A 1 -14.48 3.85 -10.78
CA GLY A 1 -13.65 2.63 -10.79
C GLY A 1 -12.53 2.78 -11.81
N TYR A 2 -11.40 2.12 -11.60
CA TYR A 2 -10.32 2.07 -12.59
C TYR A 2 -10.68 1.07 -13.69
N GLN A 3 -10.46 1.43 -14.95
CA GLN A 3 -10.73 0.57 -16.09
C GLN A 3 -9.41 0.15 -16.77
N PHE A 4 -9.28 -1.14 -17.03
CA PHE A 4 -8.21 -1.73 -17.85
C PHE A 4 -8.79 -2.83 -18.73
N SER A 5 -7.98 -3.38 -19.64
CA SER A 5 -8.36 -4.51 -20.49
C SER A 5 -7.18 -5.45 -20.64
N HIS A 6 -7.41 -6.77 -20.57
CA HIS A 6 -6.38 -7.78 -20.84
C HIS A 6 -5.73 -7.62 -22.23
N LYS A 7 -6.44 -7.03 -23.21
CA LYS A 7 -5.86 -6.70 -24.53
C LYS A 7 -4.70 -5.69 -24.46
N GLN A 8 -4.66 -4.87 -23.41
CA GLN A 8 -3.63 -3.84 -23.19
C GLN A 8 -2.83 -4.10 -21.90
N GLU A 9 -2.80 -5.36 -21.49
CA GLU A 9 -2.02 -5.88 -20.37
C GLU A 9 -1.03 -6.91 -20.93
N ALA A 10 0.15 -7.00 -20.34
CA ALA A 10 1.03 -8.14 -20.57
C ALA A 10 1.77 -8.51 -19.29
N ALA A 11 1.91 -9.80 -19.05
CA ALA A 11 2.58 -10.36 -17.90
C ALA A 11 3.55 -11.46 -18.36
N SER A 12 4.76 -11.44 -17.82
CA SER A 12 5.76 -12.49 -17.96
C SER A 12 6.59 -12.60 -16.67
N PRO A 13 7.33 -13.69 -16.44
CA PRO A 13 8.23 -13.77 -15.28
C PRO A 13 9.17 -12.56 -15.22
N GLY A 14 9.14 -11.85 -14.10
CA GLY A 14 9.97 -10.66 -13.88
C GLY A 14 9.47 -9.36 -14.54
N TYR A 15 8.35 -9.35 -15.26
CA TYR A 15 7.82 -8.13 -15.89
C TYR A 15 6.29 -8.10 -15.98
N TYR A 16 5.72 -6.95 -15.67
CA TYR A 16 4.29 -6.70 -15.81
C TYR A 16 4.06 -5.32 -16.42
N ARG A 17 3.08 -5.19 -17.33
CA ARG A 17 2.63 -3.91 -17.87
C ARG A 17 1.11 -3.87 -18.00
N VAL A 18 0.54 -2.68 -17.78
CA VAL A 18 -0.89 -2.43 -17.97
C VAL A 18 -1.12 -1.00 -18.41
N PHE A 19 -2.04 -0.83 -19.37
CA PHE A 19 -2.58 0.48 -19.71
C PHE A 19 -3.82 0.80 -18.86
N MET A 20 -3.71 1.83 -18.02
CA MET A 20 -4.80 2.32 -17.18
C MET A 20 -5.66 3.31 -17.97
N LYS A 21 -6.73 2.81 -18.61
CA LYS A 21 -7.60 3.59 -19.52
C LYS A 21 -8.17 4.84 -18.87
N THR A 22 -8.58 4.75 -17.60
CA THR A 22 -9.17 5.87 -16.85
C THR A 22 -8.28 7.11 -16.82
N TRP A 23 -6.96 6.94 -16.81
CA TRP A 23 -6.01 8.04 -16.70
C TRP A 23 -5.08 8.20 -17.91
N GLY A 24 -5.14 7.27 -18.87
CA GLY A 24 -4.22 7.23 -20.00
C GLY A 24 -2.77 6.94 -19.59
N ILE A 25 -2.55 6.25 -18.47
CA ILE A 25 -1.21 5.97 -17.92
C ILE A 25 -0.78 4.57 -18.35
N ASN A 26 0.45 4.44 -18.85
CA ASN A 26 1.09 3.14 -19.01
C ASN A 26 1.95 2.85 -17.78
N ALA A 27 1.59 1.81 -17.03
CA ALA A 27 2.30 1.38 -15.83
C ALA A 27 3.06 0.08 -16.12
N GLN A 28 4.33 0.05 -15.77
CA GLN A 28 5.22 -1.11 -15.94
C GLN A 28 5.92 -1.41 -14.63
N PHE A 29 6.16 -2.68 -14.35
CA PHE A 29 6.71 -3.16 -13.11
C PHE A 29 7.71 -4.30 -13.37
N THR A 30 8.79 -4.31 -12.62
CA THR A 30 9.76 -5.41 -12.55
C THR A 30 10.29 -5.53 -11.12
N ALA A 31 11.03 -6.58 -10.82
CA ALA A 31 11.58 -6.79 -9.49
C ALA A 31 12.93 -7.51 -9.56
N SER A 32 13.81 -7.17 -8.62
CA SER A 32 14.96 -7.97 -8.22
C SER A 32 14.60 -8.78 -6.97
N THR A 33 15.58 -9.50 -6.40
CA THR A 33 15.39 -10.28 -5.16
C THR A 33 14.85 -9.45 -3.99
N ARG A 34 15.15 -8.16 -3.90
CA ARG A 34 14.80 -7.30 -2.75
C ARG A 34 14.27 -5.91 -3.11
N CYS A 35 14.11 -5.60 -4.40
CA CYS A 35 13.64 -4.30 -4.86
C CYS A 35 12.57 -4.48 -5.93
N GLY A 36 11.45 -3.76 -5.81
CA GLY A 36 10.54 -3.55 -6.92
C GLY A 36 10.94 -2.28 -7.68
N MET A 37 10.67 -2.24 -8.98
CA MET A 37 10.83 -1.06 -9.82
C MET A 37 9.56 -0.79 -10.58
N ALA A 38 9.17 0.48 -10.68
CA ALA A 38 8.00 0.91 -11.42
C ALA A 38 8.35 1.93 -12.51
N ARG A 39 7.54 1.98 -13.56
CA ARG A 39 7.62 3.04 -14.56
C ARG A 39 6.23 3.47 -14.94
N PHE A 40 5.96 4.76 -14.74
CA PHE A 40 4.69 5.38 -15.10
C PHE A 40 4.92 6.34 -16.26
N THR A 41 4.25 6.10 -17.38
CA THR A 41 4.20 7.05 -18.49
C THR A 41 2.89 7.80 -18.41
N PHE A 42 2.95 9.07 -18.02
CA PHE A 42 1.81 9.97 -17.96
C PHE A 42 1.49 10.57 -19.35
N PRO A 43 0.23 10.91 -19.64
CA PRO A 43 -0.13 11.64 -20.86
C PRO A 43 0.59 12.98 -20.96
N ALA A 44 1.02 13.34 -22.17
CA ALA A 44 1.61 14.65 -22.43
C ALA A 44 0.63 15.78 -22.05
N GLY A 45 1.16 16.87 -21.49
CA GLY A 45 0.35 18.03 -21.11
C GLY A 45 -0.46 17.84 -19.81
N LYS A 46 -0.36 16.68 -19.14
CA LYS A 46 -1.04 16.43 -17.86
C LYS A 46 -0.06 16.27 -16.69
N GLN A 47 -0.41 16.85 -15.55
CA GLN A 47 0.33 16.65 -14.31
C GLN A 47 0.33 15.18 -13.91
N GLY A 48 1.52 14.63 -13.64
CA GLY A 48 1.67 13.28 -13.11
C GLY A 48 1.53 13.28 -11.60
N ASN A 49 0.75 12.36 -11.04
CA ASN A 49 0.59 12.19 -9.60
C ASN A 49 0.87 10.74 -9.22
N VAL A 50 1.62 10.54 -8.14
CA VAL A 50 1.88 9.23 -7.54
C VAL A 50 1.39 9.27 -6.09
N LEU A 51 0.46 8.38 -5.77
CA LEU A 51 -0.07 8.18 -4.43
C LEU A 51 0.64 6.98 -3.78
N ILE A 52 1.06 7.13 -2.54
CA ILE A 52 1.84 6.14 -1.80
C ILE A 52 1.07 5.80 -0.51
N PRO A 53 0.10 4.87 -0.56
CA PRO A 53 -0.57 4.35 0.63
C PRO A 53 0.33 3.39 1.38
N ILE A 54 0.48 3.56 2.69
CA ILE A 54 1.34 2.70 3.53
C ILE A 54 0.60 1.97 4.65
N SER A 55 -0.65 2.33 4.92
CA SER A 55 -1.48 1.67 5.94
C SER A 55 -2.63 0.86 5.34
N HIS A 56 -2.55 0.52 4.05
CA HIS A 56 -3.51 -0.34 3.35
C HIS A 56 -2.90 -1.73 3.20
N ALA A 57 -2.92 -2.50 4.29
CA ALA A 57 -2.39 -3.86 4.32
C ALA A 57 -3.53 -4.88 4.48
N ALA A 58 -3.34 -6.08 3.91
CA ALA A 58 -4.26 -7.20 4.13
C ALA A 58 -4.24 -7.67 5.59
N ASN A 59 -3.09 -7.54 6.25
CA ASN A 59 -2.92 -7.76 7.68
C ASN A 59 -3.21 -6.47 8.48
N PRO A 60 -3.65 -6.55 9.74
CA PRO A 60 -3.77 -5.38 10.60
C PRO A 60 -2.44 -4.63 10.66
N THR A 61 -2.48 -3.33 10.36
CA THR A 61 -1.36 -2.41 10.58
C THR A 61 -1.50 -1.83 11.99
N ILE A 62 -0.42 -1.87 12.76
CA ILE A 62 -0.36 -1.33 14.13
C ILE A 62 0.58 -0.14 14.24
N ALA A 63 1.51 0.05 13.30
CA ALA A 63 2.28 1.28 13.20
C ALA A 63 2.67 1.53 11.75
N SER A 64 2.72 2.78 11.35
CA SER A 64 3.20 3.19 10.04
C SER A 64 3.83 4.58 10.09
N ASN A 65 4.90 4.78 9.34
CA ASN A 65 5.61 6.05 9.23
C ASN A 65 6.01 6.27 7.78
N ILE A 66 5.84 7.50 7.30
CA ILE A 66 6.40 7.96 6.04
C ILE A 66 7.12 9.28 6.22
N HIS A 67 8.29 9.40 5.59
CA HIS A 67 9.13 10.58 5.61
C HIS A 67 9.67 10.91 4.22
N ILE A 68 9.31 12.10 3.73
CA ILE A 68 9.80 12.69 2.48
C ILE A 68 11.10 13.43 2.78
N ILE A 69 12.24 12.73 2.64
CA ILE A 69 13.55 13.25 3.04
C ILE A 69 14.09 14.32 2.08
N ASN A 70 13.79 14.24 0.79
CA ASN A 70 14.19 15.21 -0.23
C ASN A 70 13.32 15.04 -1.50
N ASN A 71 13.56 15.83 -2.54
CA ASN A 71 12.74 15.85 -3.76
C ASN A 71 12.85 14.59 -4.66
N HIS A 72 13.62 13.59 -4.25
CA HIS A 72 13.84 12.33 -4.96
C HIS A 72 13.67 11.09 -4.08
N THR A 73 13.41 11.23 -2.77
CA THR A 73 13.47 10.08 -1.88
C THR A 73 12.45 10.16 -0.76
N ILE A 74 11.79 9.02 -0.53
CA ILE A 74 10.84 8.81 0.54
C ILE A 74 11.24 7.55 1.29
N THR A 75 11.21 7.60 2.62
CA THR A 75 11.52 6.47 3.49
C THR A 75 10.34 6.19 4.40
N GLY A 76 10.26 5.00 4.98
CA GLY A 76 9.25 4.71 5.97
C GLY A 76 9.29 3.29 6.50
N SER A 77 8.28 2.98 7.30
CA SER A 77 8.09 1.65 7.87
C SER A 77 6.61 1.33 8.05
N VAL A 78 6.26 0.06 7.99
CA VAL A 78 4.93 -0.47 8.31
C VAL A 78 5.12 -1.66 9.22
N THR A 79 4.47 -1.63 10.38
CA THR A 79 4.41 -2.74 11.32
C THR A 79 3.03 -3.37 11.23
N SER A 80 2.99 -4.63 10.84
CA SER A 80 1.76 -5.43 10.77
C SER A 80 1.85 -6.63 11.71
N VAL A 81 0.69 -7.13 12.14
CA VAL A 81 0.58 -8.41 12.85
C VAL A 81 -0.01 -9.45 11.92
N THR A 82 0.58 -10.63 11.86
CA THR A 82 0.09 -11.70 10.97
C THR A 82 -1.18 -12.33 11.54
N ILE A 83 -2.19 -12.55 10.70
CA ILE A 83 -3.47 -13.20 11.09
C ILE A 83 -3.31 -14.72 11.24
N VAL A 84 -2.24 -15.30 10.68
CA VAL A 84 -1.94 -16.74 10.69
C VAL A 84 -0.57 -16.97 11.32
N GLY A 85 -0.51 -17.64 12.48
CA GLY A 85 0.74 -17.98 13.17
C GLY A 85 0.92 -17.27 14.52
N THR A 86 2.14 -16.79 14.78
CA THR A 86 2.63 -16.36 16.11
C THR A 86 2.11 -15.00 16.60
N ASN A 87 1.25 -14.31 15.86
CA ASN A 87 0.75 -12.96 16.16
C ASN A 87 1.85 -11.92 16.47
N LEU A 88 3.09 -12.17 16.06
CA LEU A 88 4.21 -11.27 16.32
C LEU A 88 4.17 -10.07 15.37
N PRO A 89 4.40 -8.85 15.89
CA PRO A 89 4.64 -7.67 15.06
C PRO A 89 5.82 -7.89 14.11
N VAL A 90 5.61 -7.62 12.83
CA VAL A 90 6.66 -7.59 11.81
C VAL A 90 6.73 -6.20 11.23
N THR A 91 7.91 -5.58 11.30
CA THR A 91 8.16 -4.27 10.70
C THR A 91 8.88 -4.42 9.37
N VAL A 92 8.28 -3.87 8.31
CA VAL A 92 8.89 -3.72 6.99
C VAL A 92 9.37 -2.29 6.85
N TYR A 93 10.65 -2.11 6.54
CA TYR A 93 11.25 -0.82 6.22
C TYR A 93 11.39 -0.66 4.71
N PHE A 94 11.22 0.57 4.21
CA PHE A 94 11.36 0.85 2.79
C PHE A 94 12.08 2.17 2.51
N VAL A 95 12.68 2.24 1.33
CA VAL A 95 13.21 3.44 0.69
C VAL A 95 12.71 3.44 -0.76
N MET A 96 12.08 4.53 -1.19
CA MET A 96 11.63 4.74 -2.57
C MET A 96 12.45 5.87 -3.20
N LYS A 97 13.00 5.64 -4.39
CA LYS A 97 13.79 6.63 -5.13
C LYS A 97 13.12 7.03 -6.43
N PHE A 98 12.98 8.32 -6.66
CA PHE A 98 12.32 8.86 -7.84
C PHE A 98 13.37 9.34 -8.84
N SER A 99 13.22 8.99 -10.12
CA SER A 99 14.19 9.37 -11.16
C SER A 99 14.12 10.85 -11.52
N ALA A 100 13.01 11.50 -11.21
CA ALA A 100 12.77 12.92 -11.46
C ALA A 100 12.44 13.61 -10.13
N PRO A 101 12.81 14.89 -9.97
CA PRO A 101 12.43 15.64 -8.78
C PRO A 101 10.93 15.91 -8.80
N PHE A 102 10.23 15.55 -7.73
CA PHE A 102 8.84 15.98 -7.59
C PHE A 102 8.74 17.49 -7.31
N LYS A 103 7.69 18.12 -7.83
CA LYS A 103 7.45 19.57 -7.68
C LYS A 103 6.54 19.90 -6.51
N THR A 104 5.52 19.07 -6.30
CA THR A 104 4.63 19.17 -5.14
C THR A 104 4.63 17.85 -4.41
N TYR A 105 4.46 17.94 -3.10
CA TYR A 105 4.48 16.80 -2.20
C TYR A 105 3.64 17.10 -0.97
N GLY A 106 3.27 16.05 -0.27
CA GLY A 106 2.63 16.15 1.03
C GLY A 106 2.28 14.76 1.56
N VAL A 107 1.68 14.76 2.74
CA VAL A 107 1.12 13.55 3.35
C VAL A 107 -0.39 13.64 3.39
N TRP A 108 -1.04 12.52 3.66
CA TRP A 108 -2.48 12.47 3.81
C TRP A 108 -2.86 11.51 4.94
N GLU A 109 -4.04 11.74 5.49
CA GLU A 109 -4.67 10.98 6.57
C GLU A 109 -6.17 10.93 6.31
N GLY A 110 -6.69 9.74 5.99
CA GLY A 110 -8.05 9.55 5.52
C GLY A 110 -8.29 10.35 4.25
N HIS A 111 -9.23 11.31 4.33
CA HIS A 111 -9.55 12.22 3.23
C HIS A 111 -8.83 13.58 3.35
N SER A 112 -8.02 13.79 4.38
CA SER A 112 -7.34 15.05 4.64
C SER A 112 -5.94 15.05 4.02
N ILE A 113 -5.73 15.97 3.08
CA ILE A 113 -4.42 16.21 2.46
C ILE A 113 -3.70 17.29 3.26
N LYS A 114 -2.42 17.07 3.57
CA LYS A 114 -1.53 18.00 4.26
C LYS A 114 -0.37 18.38 3.32
N PRO A 115 -0.53 19.41 2.48
CA PRO A 115 0.49 19.82 1.51
C PRO A 115 1.77 20.27 2.20
N ARG A 116 2.92 20.03 1.58
CA ARG A 116 4.27 20.42 2.05
C ARG A 116 4.70 19.84 3.40
N VAL A 117 3.85 19.03 4.04
CA VAL A 117 4.24 18.23 5.20
C VAL A 117 5.07 17.05 4.74
N ARG A 118 6.20 16.81 5.41
CA ARG A 118 7.18 15.79 5.03
C ARG A 118 7.07 14.50 5.83
N LYS A 119 6.41 14.52 7.00
CA LYS A 119 6.34 13.40 7.91
C LYS A 119 4.90 13.12 8.29
N GLN A 120 4.52 11.85 8.29
CA GLN A 120 3.27 11.37 8.88
C GLN A 120 3.59 10.07 9.61
N VAL A 121 3.06 9.96 10.82
CA VAL A 121 3.20 8.79 11.67
C VAL A 121 1.82 8.42 12.16
N GLN A 122 1.55 7.14 12.19
CA GLN A 122 0.38 6.57 12.82
C GLN A 122 0.84 5.39 13.65
N ALA A 123 0.60 5.44 14.95
CA ALA A 123 0.77 4.30 15.84
C ALA A 123 -0.62 3.95 16.35
N GLN A 124 -1.08 2.78 15.95
CA GLN A 124 -2.30 2.19 16.45
C GLN A 124 -1.86 1.26 17.56
N GLY A 125 -2.03 1.69 18.81
CA GLY A 125 -1.78 0.82 19.95
C GLY A 125 -2.43 -0.55 19.69
N VAL A 126 -1.75 -1.62 20.08
CA VAL A 126 -2.34 -2.95 20.03
C VAL A 126 -3.47 -2.94 21.07
N GLY A 127 -4.67 -2.53 20.66
CA GLY A 127 -5.87 -2.82 21.44
C GLY A 127 -5.89 -4.32 21.74
N PRO A 128 -6.60 -4.77 22.79
CA PRO A 128 -6.58 -6.19 23.16
C PRO A 128 -6.82 -7.00 21.90
N LEU A 129 -5.80 -7.74 21.46
CA LEU A 129 -5.91 -8.65 20.34
C LEU A 129 -7.13 -9.50 20.69
N PHE A 130 -8.20 -9.39 19.91
CA PHE A 130 -9.41 -10.16 20.18
C PHE A 130 -8.99 -11.60 20.46
N PRO A 131 -9.44 -12.23 21.56
CA PRO A 131 -9.09 -13.62 21.79
C PRO A 131 -9.59 -14.39 20.57
N ILE A 132 -8.63 -14.89 19.78
CA ILE A 132 -8.94 -15.87 18.74
C ILE A 132 -9.35 -17.09 19.56
N ASN A 133 -10.65 -17.26 19.81
CA ASN A 133 -11.14 -18.49 20.40
C ASN A 133 -10.67 -19.62 19.48
N TYR A 134 -9.67 -20.36 19.93
CA TYR A 134 -9.26 -21.60 19.30
C TYR A 134 -10.42 -22.58 19.52
N TYR A 135 -11.25 -22.74 18.50
CA TYR A 135 -12.23 -23.81 18.48
C TYR A 135 -11.49 -25.05 17.95
N PRO A 136 -11.17 -26.04 18.79
CA PRO A 136 -10.64 -27.30 18.31
C PRO A 136 -11.61 -27.88 17.26
N PRO A 137 -11.12 -28.59 16.23
CA PRO A 137 -12.01 -29.25 15.29
C PRO A 137 -12.97 -30.17 16.06
N PRO A 138 -14.26 -30.21 15.70
CA PRO A 138 -15.21 -31.09 16.35
C PRO A 138 -14.69 -32.53 16.27
N ARG A 139 -14.86 -33.29 17.36
CA ARG A 139 -14.62 -34.73 17.32
C ARG A 139 -15.59 -35.32 16.29
N ARG A 140 -15.10 -36.31 15.55
CA ARG A 140 -15.73 -36.92 14.35
C ARG A 140 -17.15 -37.47 14.59
N ASP A 141 -17.61 -37.49 15.84
CA ASP A 141 -18.85 -38.05 16.35
C ASP A 141 -19.93 -37.01 16.76
N SER A 142 -19.66 -35.71 16.68
CA SER A 142 -20.57 -34.67 17.23
C SER A 142 -21.18 -33.75 16.16
N TRP A 143 -22.18 -34.26 15.44
CA TRP A 143 -23.03 -33.45 14.54
C TRP A 143 -24.20 -32.82 15.33
N GLY A 144 -23.90 -31.76 16.09
CA GLY A 144 -24.86 -30.84 16.72
C GLY A 144 -24.97 -29.50 15.95
N PRO A 145 -25.91 -28.60 16.32
CA PRO A 145 -26.35 -27.49 15.48
C PRO A 145 -25.20 -26.59 15.02
N GLN A 146 -25.27 -26.19 13.75
CA GLN A 146 -24.19 -25.57 13.01
C GLN A 146 -23.60 -24.37 13.76
N TYR A 147 -22.30 -24.48 14.06
CA TYR A 147 -21.49 -23.38 14.58
C TYR A 147 -21.55 -22.20 13.60
N VAL A 148 -22.29 -21.15 13.96
CA VAL A 148 -22.25 -19.88 13.24
C VAL A 148 -20.91 -19.22 13.57
N LYS A 149 -19.94 -19.33 12.66
CA LYS A 149 -18.66 -18.61 12.77
C LYS A 149 -18.97 -17.12 12.96
N PRO A 150 -18.63 -16.50 14.11
CA PRO A 150 -18.58 -15.05 14.16
C PRO A 150 -17.54 -14.64 13.12
N LYS A 151 -17.94 -13.85 12.13
CA LYS A 151 -17.02 -13.28 11.16
C LYS A 151 -16.07 -12.38 11.96
N PRO A 152 -14.76 -12.66 12.03
CA PRO A 152 -13.84 -11.76 12.72
C PRO A 152 -13.83 -10.45 11.93
N THR A 153 -14.47 -9.42 12.48
CA THR A 153 -14.40 -8.09 11.89
C THR A 153 -13.10 -7.48 12.36
N LEU A 154 -12.08 -7.59 11.51
CA LEU A 154 -10.80 -6.96 11.74
C LEU A 154 -11.02 -5.43 11.73
N HIS A 155 -11.02 -4.82 12.91
CA HIS A 155 -11.15 -3.37 13.04
C HIS A 155 -9.78 -2.74 12.81
N PHE A 156 -9.57 -2.11 11.65
CA PHE A 156 -8.37 -1.32 11.39
C PHE A 156 -8.48 -0.02 12.19
N PRO A 157 -7.63 0.22 13.21
CA PRO A 157 -7.82 1.41 14.03
C PRO A 157 -7.34 2.62 13.20
N GLY A 158 -8.16 3.63 13.00
CA GLY A 158 -7.74 4.91 12.44
C GLY A 158 -7.73 5.04 10.90
N PRO A 159 -7.78 6.29 10.40
CA PRO A 159 -7.85 6.58 8.97
C PRO A 159 -6.55 6.17 8.27
N PRO A 160 -6.60 5.70 7.01
CA PRO A 160 -5.38 5.32 6.29
C PRO A 160 -4.45 6.52 6.10
N ILE A 161 -3.15 6.31 6.12
CA ILE A 161 -2.14 7.35 5.88
C ILE A 161 -1.25 7.03 4.69
N GLY A 162 -0.61 8.09 4.18
CA GLY A 162 0.40 7.95 3.14
C GLY A 162 1.01 9.27 2.69
N ALA A 163 1.70 9.22 1.55
CA ALA A 163 2.25 10.39 0.88
C ALA A 163 1.69 10.52 -0.53
N TYR A 164 1.85 11.71 -1.09
CA TYR A 164 1.70 11.94 -2.51
C TYR A 164 2.85 12.79 -3.03
N VAL A 165 3.20 12.58 -4.30
CA VAL A 165 4.14 13.41 -5.04
C VAL A 165 3.59 13.71 -6.43
N SER A 166 3.94 14.87 -6.98
CA SER A 166 3.52 15.25 -8.31
C SER A 166 4.63 15.81 -9.19
N TYR A 167 4.42 15.64 -10.48
CA TYR A 167 5.36 15.92 -11.55
C TYR A 167 4.73 16.85 -12.58
N PRO A 168 5.49 17.80 -13.15
CA PRO A 168 5.00 18.70 -14.18
C PRO A 168 4.65 17.95 -15.46
N SER A 169 3.79 18.56 -16.28
CA SER A 169 3.22 17.97 -17.49
C SER A 169 4.21 17.58 -18.60
N SER A 170 5.46 18.05 -18.51
CA SER A 170 6.54 17.77 -19.45
C SER A 170 7.44 16.60 -19.04
N SER A 171 7.22 15.99 -17.87
CA SER A 171 8.17 15.04 -17.29
C SER A 171 7.69 13.59 -17.40
N HIS A 172 8.48 12.77 -18.08
CA HIS A 172 8.42 11.31 -17.95
C HIS A 172 8.94 10.92 -16.55
N ALA A 173 8.08 10.97 -15.54
CA ALA A 173 8.47 10.56 -14.20
C ALA A 173 8.70 9.04 -14.15
N ARG A 174 9.94 8.60 -13.92
CA ARG A 174 10.24 7.20 -13.63
C ARG A 174 10.33 7.05 -12.11
N VAL A 175 9.66 6.03 -11.57
CA VAL A 175 9.65 5.75 -10.12
C VAL A 175 10.44 4.46 -9.93
N VAL A 176 11.77 4.57 -9.78
CA VAL A 176 12.63 3.37 -9.66
C VAL A 176 12.45 2.72 -8.30
#